data_AF-A0A7V1BX19-F1
#
_entry.id   AF-A0A7V1BX19-F1
#
_cell.length_a   1.000
_cell.length_b   1.000
_cell.length_c   1.000
_cell.angle_alpha   90.00
_cell.angle_beta   90.00
_cell.angle_gamma   90.00
#
_symmetry.space_group_name_H-M   'P 1'
#
loop_
_entity.id
_entity.type
_entity.pdbx_description
1 polymer ?
#
loop_
_entity_poly.entity_id
_entity_poly.type
_entity_poly.pdbx_seq_one_letter_code
_entity_poly.pdbx_strand_id
1 'polypeptide(L)'
;MKYKKYSVIYLITFIFLCGCATWPSGIARTRDNLMKLELGMTKGEVINTLGKPYSREVFLGEDGKQLEYLIYLTQYTYSGAIPDSDKTPICFRDGKLIGWGRNFYDRTQKYDVKIKNE
;
A
#
# COMPACT_ATOMS: atom_id res chain seq x y z
N MET A 1 -26.92 -45.81 -11.74
CA MET A 1 -25.57 -45.30 -11.37
C MET A 1 -25.21 -43.97 -12.06
N LYS A 2 -26.15 -43.03 -12.22
CA LYS A 2 -25.92 -41.72 -12.90
C LYS A 2 -25.71 -40.55 -11.91
N TYR A 3 -26.10 -40.70 -10.65
CA TYR A 3 -26.01 -39.67 -9.59
C TYR A 3 -24.59 -39.43 -9.04
N LYS A 4 -23.69 -40.42 -9.15
CA LYS A 4 -22.27 -40.26 -8.72
C LYS A 4 -21.49 -39.24 -9.56
N LYS A 5 -21.78 -39.10 -10.85
CA LYS A 5 -21.05 -38.18 -11.74
C LYS A 5 -21.42 -36.71 -11.49
N TYR A 6 -22.70 -36.43 -11.26
CA TYR A 6 -23.14 -35.08 -10.92
C TYR A 6 -22.75 -34.66 -9.50
N SER A 7 -22.68 -35.60 -8.55
CA SER A 7 -22.23 -35.34 -7.18
C SER A 7 -20.79 -34.85 -7.08
N VAL A 8 -19.88 -35.37 -7.92
CA VAL A 8 -18.48 -34.91 -7.98
C VAL A 8 -18.36 -33.51 -8.60
N ILE A 9 -19.19 -33.20 -9.60
CA ILE A 9 -19.23 -31.87 -10.23
C ILE A 9 -19.70 -30.82 -9.22
N TYR A 10 -20.74 -31.10 -8.42
CA TYR A 10 -21.19 -30.18 -7.37
C TYR A 10 -20.15 -29.97 -6.26
N LEU A 11 -19.34 -30.97 -5.95
CA LEU A 11 -18.27 -30.87 -4.94
C LEU A 11 -17.11 -29.97 -5.40
N ILE A 12 -16.73 -30.02 -6.67
CA ILE A 12 -15.64 -29.21 -7.24
C ILE A 12 -16.08 -27.74 -7.37
N THR A 13 -17.34 -27.47 -7.72
CA THR A 13 -17.87 -26.10 -7.83
C THR A 13 -17.93 -25.39 -6.48
N PHE A 14 -18.03 -26.12 -5.37
CA PHE A 14 -18.12 -25.53 -4.02
C PHE A 14 -16.77 -25.00 -3.49
N ILE A 15 -15.64 -25.52 -3.98
CA ILE A 15 -14.29 -25.13 -3.53
C ILE A 15 -13.88 -23.75 -4.05
N PHE A 16 -14.52 -23.23 -5.10
CA PHE A 16 -14.20 -21.93 -5.70
C PHE A 16 -14.85 -20.72 -5.00
N LEU A 17 -15.67 -20.92 -3.96
CA LEU A 17 -16.42 -19.82 -3.31
C LEU A 17 -15.73 -19.21 -2.07
N CYS A 18 -14.50 -19.60 -1.73
CA CYS A 18 -13.72 -18.92 -0.68
C CYS A 18 -13.15 -17.59 -1.18
N GLY A 19 -14.02 -16.58 -1.31
CA GLY A 19 -13.60 -15.20 -1.50
C GLY A 19 -12.88 -14.68 -0.25
N CYS A 20 -11.70 -14.09 -0.42
CA CYS A 20 -10.98 -13.41 0.66
C CYS A 20 -11.75 -12.14 1.07
N ALA A 21 -12.58 -12.22 2.11
CA ALA A 21 -13.10 -11.05 2.80
C ALA A 21 -11.91 -10.28 3.41
N THR A 22 -11.52 -9.16 2.80
CA THR A 22 -10.42 -8.32 3.31
C THR A 22 -11.00 -7.41 4.40
N TRP A 23 -10.80 -7.79 5.66
CA TRP A 23 -11.34 -7.12 6.84
C TRP A 23 -10.65 -5.76 7.09
N PRO A 24 -11.35 -4.71 7.57
CA PRO A 24 -10.76 -3.41 7.98
C PRO A 24 -9.71 -3.48 9.11
N SER A 25 -9.43 -4.67 9.69
CA SER A 25 -8.39 -4.87 10.69
C SER A 25 -6.96 -4.61 10.17
N GLY A 26 -6.79 -4.47 8.85
CA GLY A 26 -5.53 -4.12 8.21
C GLY A 26 -4.98 -2.75 8.64
N ILE A 27 -5.82 -1.71 8.77
CA ILE A 27 -5.35 -0.33 9.01
C ILE A 27 -4.65 -0.18 10.36
N ALA A 28 -5.26 -0.70 11.43
CA ALA A 28 -4.66 -0.66 12.77
C ALA A 28 -3.32 -1.42 12.80
N ARG A 29 -3.28 -2.61 12.17
CA ARG A 29 -2.06 -3.40 12.04
C ARG A 29 -0.97 -2.68 11.26
N THR A 30 -1.32 -2.04 10.14
CA THR A 30 -0.37 -1.24 9.34
C THR A 30 0.23 -0.14 10.20
N ARG A 31 -0.60 0.60 10.96
CA ARG A 31 -0.13 1.67 11.85
C ARG A 31 0.86 1.16 12.89
N ASP A 32 0.55 0.06 13.57
CA ASP A 32 1.41 -0.49 14.61
C ASP A 32 2.72 -1.04 14.02
N ASN A 33 2.67 -1.58 12.80
CA ASN A 33 3.84 -2.09 12.08
C ASN A 33 4.72 -0.99 11.48
N LEU A 34 4.30 0.29 11.43
CA LEU A 34 5.16 1.39 10.98
C LEU A 34 6.43 1.49 11.82
N MET A 35 6.35 1.14 13.11
CA MET A 35 7.50 1.16 14.02
C MET A 35 8.56 0.10 13.69
N LYS A 36 8.24 -0.84 12.80
CA LYS A 36 9.15 -1.89 12.34
C LYS A 36 9.89 -1.50 11.06
N LEU A 37 9.61 -0.34 10.50
CA LEU A 37 10.28 0.13 9.30
C LEU A 37 11.70 0.60 9.62
N GLU A 38 12.64 0.18 8.79
CA GLU A 38 14.03 0.60 8.87
C GLU A 38 14.48 1.14 7.51
N LEU A 39 15.32 2.17 7.54
CA LEU A 39 15.93 2.70 6.32
C LEU A 39 16.71 1.58 5.60
N GLY A 40 16.64 1.55 4.28
CA GLY A 40 17.30 0.52 3.47
C GLY A 40 16.50 -0.78 3.31
N MET A 41 15.35 -0.93 3.97
CA MET A 41 14.41 -2.01 3.65
C MET A 41 14.04 -1.98 2.17
N THR A 42 13.95 -3.14 1.55
CA THR A 42 13.43 -3.29 0.19
C THR A 42 11.92 -3.09 0.17
N LYS A 43 11.40 -2.76 -1.00
CA LYS A 43 9.94 -2.67 -1.22
C LYS A 43 9.20 -3.94 -0.81
N GLY A 44 9.78 -5.12 -1.09
CA GLY A 44 9.20 -6.41 -0.72
C GLY A 44 9.09 -6.58 0.79
N GLU A 45 10.14 -6.25 1.53
CA GLU A 45 10.15 -6.30 3.00
C GLU A 45 9.11 -5.35 3.61
N VAL A 46 8.98 -4.13 3.07
CA VAL A 46 7.96 -3.18 3.51
C VAL A 46 6.55 -3.71 3.24
N ILE A 47 6.28 -4.25 2.04
CA ILE A 47 4.96 -4.82 1.70
C ILE A 47 4.65 -6.04 2.57
N ASN A 48 5.62 -6.89 2.85
CA ASN A 48 5.44 -8.03 3.75
C ASN A 48 5.14 -7.58 5.19
N THR A 49 5.72 -6.45 5.61
CA THR A 49 5.55 -5.90 6.97
C THR A 49 4.22 -5.14 7.13
N LEU A 50 3.87 -4.29 6.17
CA LEU A 50 2.71 -3.39 6.24
C LEU A 50 1.46 -3.91 5.53
N GLY A 51 1.62 -4.93 4.69
CA GLY A 51 0.60 -5.44 3.79
C GLY A 51 0.50 -4.65 2.48
N LYS A 52 -0.63 -4.83 1.79
CA LYS A 52 -0.90 -4.20 0.49
C LYS A 52 -1.08 -2.67 0.66
N PRO A 53 -0.37 -1.84 -0.12
CA PRO A 53 -0.59 -0.39 -0.09
C PRO A 53 -1.96 -0.02 -0.68
N TYR A 54 -2.46 1.14 -0.28
CA TYR A 54 -3.68 1.74 -0.82
C TYR A 54 -3.49 2.26 -2.24
N SER A 55 -2.40 2.99 -2.46
CA SER A 55 -2.03 3.50 -3.79
C SER A 55 -0.52 3.59 -3.95
N ARG A 56 -0.09 3.88 -5.18
CA ARG A 56 1.31 4.09 -5.56
C ARG A 56 1.42 5.36 -6.39
N GLU A 57 2.48 6.12 -6.13
CA GLU A 57 2.79 7.35 -6.86
C GLU A 57 4.29 7.43 -7.15
N VAL A 58 4.68 8.21 -8.15
CA VAL A 58 6.09 8.42 -8.52
C VAL A 58 6.31 9.90 -8.81
N PHE A 59 7.39 10.45 -8.28
CA PHE A 59 7.82 11.84 -8.49
C PHE A 59 9.29 11.90 -8.89
N LEU A 60 9.73 13.03 -9.43
CA LEU A 60 11.15 13.36 -9.53
C LEU A 60 11.61 14.05 -8.25
N GLY A 61 12.70 13.54 -7.67
CA GLY A 61 13.39 14.17 -6.56
C GLY A 61 14.21 15.38 -7.01
N GLU A 62 14.71 16.15 -6.04
CA GLU A 62 15.58 17.31 -6.28
C GLU A 62 16.83 16.98 -7.10
N ASP A 63 17.32 15.75 -6.96
CA ASP A 63 18.49 15.21 -7.67
C ASP A 63 18.15 14.68 -9.07
N GLY A 64 16.93 14.92 -9.56
CA GLY A 64 16.44 14.40 -10.84
C GLY A 64 16.18 12.89 -10.84
N LYS A 65 16.33 12.21 -9.69
CA LYS A 65 16.09 10.77 -9.58
C LYS A 65 14.64 10.48 -9.21
N GLN A 66 14.14 9.34 -9.67
CA GLN A 66 12.77 8.91 -9.34
C GLN A 66 12.63 8.57 -7.85
N LEU A 67 11.53 9.05 -7.28
CA LEU A 67 11.05 8.69 -5.95
C LEU A 67 9.73 7.96 -6.11
N GLU A 68 9.66 6.73 -5.62
CA GLU A 68 8.43 5.94 -5.61
C GLU A 68 7.81 5.99 -4.23
N TYR A 69 6.51 6.25 -4.16
CA TYR A 69 5.75 6.26 -2.93
C TYR A 69 4.72 5.14 -2.91
N LEU A 70 4.71 4.38 -1.81
CA LEU A 70 3.59 3.52 -1.46
C LEU A 70 2.76 4.22 -0.39
N ILE A 71 1.49 4.47 -0.67
CA ILE A 71 0.60 5.17 0.25
C ILE A 71 -0.19 4.13 1.03
N TYR A 72 -0.15 4.22 2.36
CA TYR A 72 -0.89 3.32 3.25
C TYR A 72 -1.97 4.07 4.02
N LEU A 73 -3.12 3.43 4.22
CA LEU A 73 -4.10 3.90 5.20
C LEU A 73 -3.63 3.47 6.59
N THR A 74 -3.53 4.44 7.48
CA THR A 74 -3.01 4.26 8.84
C THR A 74 -3.96 4.77 9.92
N GLN A 75 -4.98 5.53 9.51
CA GLN A 75 -6.10 5.91 10.34
C GLN A 75 -7.38 5.78 9.50
N TYR A 76 -8.53 5.84 10.16
CA TYR A 76 -9.83 5.90 9.50
C TYR A 76 -10.72 6.81 10.33
N THR A 77 -10.71 8.10 10.00
CA THR A 77 -11.33 9.15 10.80
C THR A 77 -12.66 9.64 10.24
N TYR A 78 -12.99 9.31 8.99
CA TYR A 78 -14.18 9.84 8.30
C TYR A 78 -14.89 8.81 7.42
N SER A 79 -16.22 8.94 7.27
CA SER A 79 -17.05 8.03 6.45
C SER A 79 -17.22 8.45 4.99
N GLY A 80 -16.46 9.47 4.54
CA GLY A 80 -16.53 10.05 3.20
C GLY A 80 -15.23 9.87 2.42
N ALA A 81 -14.78 10.93 1.74
CA ALA A 81 -13.46 10.93 1.11
C ALA A 81 -12.38 10.72 2.18
N ILE A 82 -11.44 9.81 1.90
CA ILE A 82 -10.35 9.50 2.83
C ILE A 82 -9.43 10.71 2.93
N PRO A 83 -9.33 11.36 4.09
CA PRO A 83 -8.52 12.55 4.24
C PRO A 83 -7.04 12.19 4.17
N ASP A 84 -6.27 13.19 3.80
CA ASP A 84 -4.83 13.09 3.62
C ASP A 84 -4.07 12.80 4.92
N SER A 85 -4.65 13.17 6.07
CA SER A 85 -4.17 12.85 7.41
C SER A 85 -4.26 11.36 7.76
N ASP A 86 -5.15 10.61 7.09
CA ASP A 86 -5.31 9.17 7.34
C ASP A 86 -4.27 8.34 6.60
N LYS A 87 -3.52 8.97 5.70
CA LYS A 87 -2.54 8.33 4.82
C LYS A 87 -1.12 8.53 5.35
N THR A 88 -0.34 7.46 5.33
CA THR A 88 1.11 7.50 5.55
C THR A 88 1.83 7.09 4.28
N PRO A 89 2.47 8.03 3.57
CA PRO A 89 3.32 7.74 2.43
C PRO A 89 4.64 7.10 2.85
N ILE A 90 5.09 6.08 2.14
CA ILE A 90 6.39 5.40 2.33
C ILE A 90 7.23 5.62 1.07
N CYS A 91 8.39 6.26 1.20
CA CYS A 91 9.24 6.67 0.09
C CYS A 91 10.37 5.69 -0.19
N PHE A 92 10.54 5.35 -1.46
CA PHE A 92 11.61 4.53 -1.97
C PHE A 92 12.43 5.28 -3.01
N ARG A 93 13.74 5.04 -2.98
CA ARG A 93 14.68 5.42 -4.05
C ARG A 93 15.58 4.23 -4.32
N ASP A 94 15.81 3.93 -5.59
CA ASP A 94 16.63 2.79 -6.02
C ASP A 94 16.20 1.45 -5.35
N GLY A 95 14.88 1.28 -5.16
CA GLY A 95 14.28 0.08 -4.55
C GLY A 95 14.41 -0.01 -3.02
N LYS A 96 14.96 1.02 -2.37
CA LYS A 96 15.27 1.05 -0.93
C LYS A 96 14.46 2.12 -0.21
N LEU A 97 13.98 1.80 0.99
CA LEU A 97 13.24 2.70 1.86
C LEU A 97 14.14 3.84 2.33
N ILE A 98 13.76 5.09 2.05
CA ILE A 98 14.54 6.28 2.42
C ILE A 98 13.82 7.22 3.39
N GLY A 99 12.53 7.00 3.63
CA GLY A 99 11.74 7.80 4.57
C GLY A 99 10.25 7.53 4.45
N TRP A 100 9.46 8.08 5.37
CA TRP A 100 8.01 7.94 5.39
C TRP A 100 7.33 9.10 6.11
N GLY A 101 6.00 9.17 5.96
CA GLY A 101 5.15 10.17 6.58
C GLY A 101 4.96 11.43 5.72
N ARG A 102 3.94 12.21 6.11
CA ARG A 102 3.53 13.43 5.40
C ARG A 102 4.64 14.45 5.26
N ASN A 103 5.39 14.68 6.34
CA ASN A 103 6.53 15.62 6.32
C ASN A 103 7.59 15.26 5.28
N PHE A 104 7.81 13.96 5.02
CA PHE A 104 8.74 13.53 3.97
C PHE A 104 8.13 13.74 2.59
N TYR A 105 6.88 13.32 2.41
CA TYR A 105 6.14 13.39 1.15
C TYR A 105 5.89 14.82 0.65
N ASP A 106 5.35 15.70 1.50
CA ASP A 106 4.94 17.05 1.11
C ASP A 106 6.13 17.91 0.64
N ARG A 107 7.33 17.68 1.22
CA ARG A 107 8.56 18.33 0.74
C ARG A 107 8.89 17.92 -0.68
N THR A 108 8.75 16.64 -1.02
CA THR A 108 9.12 16.14 -2.36
C THR A 108 8.12 16.58 -3.44
N GLN A 109 6.83 16.64 -3.13
CA GLN A 109 5.81 17.09 -4.08
C GLN A 109 6.02 18.55 -4.52
N LYS A 110 6.50 19.40 -3.60
CA LYS A 110 6.79 20.81 -3.90
C LYS A 110 7.83 20.97 -5.03
N TYR A 111 8.69 19.98 -5.26
CA TYR A 111 9.71 20.04 -6.31
C TYR A 111 9.19 19.57 -7.67
N ASP A 112 8.38 18.51 -7.71
CA ASP A 112 7.76 18.04 -8.97
C ASP A 112 6.92 19.16 -9.64
N VAL A 113 6.21 19.93 -8.82
CA VAL A 113 5.42 21.08 -9.30
C VAL A 113 6.31 22.20 -9.85
N LYS A 114 7.50 22.43 -9.30
CA LYS A 114 8.42 23.45 -9.82
C LYS A 114 8.96 23.09 -11.20
N ILE A 115 9.37 21.85 -11.40
CA ILE A 115 9.90 21.38 -12.69
C ILE A 115 8.84 21.49 -13.80
N LYS A 116 7.55 21.27 -13.48
CA LYS A 116 6.47 21.42 -14.47
C LYS A 116 6.20 22.86 -14.89
N ASN A 117 6.69 23.86 -14.16
CA ASN A 117 6.42 25.28 -14.39
C ASN A 117 7.63 26.05 -14.94
N GLU A 118 8.76 25.39 -15.19
CA GLU A 118 9.96 25.93 -15.86
C GLU A 118 10.00 25.48 -17.34
#